data_AF-A0AAE4ELY0-F1
#
_entry.id   AF-A0AAE4ELY0-F1
#
_cell.length_a   1.000
_cell.length_b   1.000
_cell.length_c   1.000
_cell.angle_alpha   90.00
_cell.angle_beta   90.00
_cell.angle_gamma   90.00
#
_symmetry.space_group_name_H-M   'P 1'
#
loop_
_entity.id
_entity.type
_entity.pdbx_description
1 polymer ?
#
loop_
_entity_poly.entity_id
_entity_poly.type
_entity_poly.pdbx_seq_one_letter_code
_entity_poly.pdbx_strand_id
1 'polypeptide(L)'
;MDDFLARPLTARVATDGPTVRPTWYLWEDDAFWILSGPWSRLPALVHAKSRIALTVDVCELETGVVLQVLARGEAEVRPFDVARGRRKLVRYLGVDESGWDPRFREYLYGDVGAVWVYLRPSRLVLKDLSYAVVPGAHHPEARL
;
A
#
# COMPACT_ATOMS: atom_id res chain seq x y z
N MET A 1 6.55 -11.80 7.94
CA MET A 1 5.45 -10.84 7.67
C MET A 1 6.03 -9.49 7.31
N ASP A 2 6.92 -8.95 8.14
CA ASP A 2 7.60 -7.67 7.85
C ASP A 2 8.34 -7.69 6.52
N ASP A 3 9.07 -8.75 6.20
CA ASP A 3 9.75 -8.88 4.90
C ASP A 3 8.77 -8.82 3.72
N PHE A 4 7.59 -9.43 3.85
CA PHE A 4 6.55 -9.37 2.83
C PHE A 4 6.00 -7.95 2.68
N LEU A 5 5.70 -7.28 3.81
CA LEU A 5 5.22 -5.89 3.81
C LEU A 5 6.32 -4.89 3.41
N ALA A 6 7.59 -5.26 3.54
CA ALA A 6 8.76 -4.50 3.09
C ALA A 6 8.97 -4.55 1.56
N ARG A 7 8.24 -5.40 0.82
CA ARG A 7 8.21 -5.37 -0.65
C ARG A 7 7.42 -4.14 -1.16
N PRO A 8 7.69 -3.64 -2.38
CA PRO A 8 6.92 -2.56 -3.00
C PRO A 8 5.62 -3.07 -3.63
N LEU A 9 4.75 -3.70 -2.83
CA LEU A 9 3.45 -4.19 -3.28
C LEU A 9 2.39 -3.09 -3.26
N THR A 10 1.25 -3.36 -3.89
CA THR A 10 0.07 -2.51 -3.76
C THR A 10 -0.81 -3.00 -2.61
N ALA A 11 -1.48 -2.06 -1.94
CA ALA A 11 -2.47 -2.34 -0.92
C ALA A 11 -3.87 -1.94 -1.42
N ARG A 12 -4.90 -2.54 -0.83
CA ARG A 12 -6.32 -2.22 -1.05
C ARG A 12 -6.93 -1.79 0.28
N VAL A 13 -7.36 -0.53 0.36
CA VAL A 13 -7.95 0.03 1.58
C VAL A 13 -9.46 0.07 1.46
N ALA A 14 -10.14 -0.62 2.37
CA ALA A 14 -11.57 -0.51 2.59
C ALA A 14 -11.84 0.48 3.74
N THR A 15 -12.74 1.42 3.50
CA THR A 15 -13.28 2.33 4.51
C THR A 15 -14.74 1.95 4.78
N ASP A 16 -15.45 2.71 5.61
CA ASP A 16 -16.89 2.56 5.74
C ASP A 16 -17.59 2.70 4.36
N GLY A 17 -18.61 1.86 4.11
CA GLY A 17 -19.28 1.71 2.82
C GLY A 17 -18.61 0.73 1.82
N PRO A 18 -19.27 0.34 0.72
CA PRO A 18 -18.78 -0.66 -0.23
C PRO A 18 -17.75 -0.08 -1.21
N THR A 19 -16.66 0.50 -0.69
CA THR A 19 -15.61 1.12 -1.52
C THR A 19 -14.22 0.64 -1.15
N VAL A 20 -13.41 0.34 -2.16
CA VAL A 20 -12.01 -0.09 -2.04
C VAL A 20 -11.12 0.86 -2.81
N ARG A 21 -9.98 1.23 -2.22
CA ARG A 21 -9.00 2.17 -2.79
C ARG A 21 -7.64 1.49 -2.92
N PRO A 22 -7.18 1.22 -4.15
CA PRO A 22 -5.80 0.80 -4.38
C PRO A 22 -4.83 1.90 -3.96
N THR A 23 -3.71 1.53 -3.33
CA THR A 23 -2.69 2.48 -2.90
C THR A 23 -1.31 1.85 -2.86
N TRP A 24 -0.28 2.68 -2.96
CA TRP A 24 1.06 2.32 -2.50
C TRP A 24 1.18 2.65 -1.01
N TYR A 25 2.10 1.97 -0.33
CA TYR A 25 2.30 2.16 1.10
C TYR A 25 3.77 2.05 1.46
N LEU A 26 4.09 2.47 2.67
CA LEU A 26 5.34 2.18 3.35
C LEU A 26 5.02 1.43 4.63
N TRP A 27 5.74 0.34 4.88
CA TRP A 27 5.68 -0.41 6.14
C TRP A 27 6.92 -0.06 6.96
N GLU A 28 6.72 0.68 8.05
CA GLU A 28 7.74 1.12 9.00
C GLU A 28 7.09 1.29 10.38
N ASP A 29 7.83 0.93 11.44
CA ASP A 29 7.39 1.08 12.84
C ASP A 29 6.05 0.36 13.17
N ASP A 30 5.90 -0.85 12.63
CA ASP A 30 4.68 -1.68 12.71
C ASP A 30 3.43 -0.97 12.20
N ALA A 31 3.59 -0.07 11.23
CA ALA A 31 2.51 0.74 10.70
C ALA A 31 2.56 0.89 9.17
N PHE A 32 1.37 1.03 8.60
CA PHE A 32 1.16 1.43 7.22
C PHE A 32 1.15 2.96 7.13
N TRP A 33 1.96 3.49 6.22
CA TRP A 33 2.00 4.90 5.87
C TRP A 33 1.61 5.07 4.41
N ILE A 34 0.49 5.73 4.17
CA ILE A 34 -0.07 5.95 2.83
C ILE A 34 0.02 7.43 2.49
N LEU A 35 0.79 7.75 1.44
CA LEU A 35 0.90 9.11 0.93
C LEU A 35 -0.45 9.54 0.34
N SER A 36 -0.97 10.65 0.81
CA SER A 36 -2.28 11.17 0.40
C SER A 36 -2.28 12.70 0.39
N GLY A 37 -3.42 13.28 0.06
CA GLY A 37 -3.60 14.72 0.00
C GLY A 37 -4.97 15.08 -0.56
N PRO A 38 -5.20 16.36 -0.90
CA PRO A 38 -6.47 16.86 -1.44
C PRO A 38 -6.96 16.14 -2.70
N TRP A 39 -6.05 15.50 -3.45
CA TRP A 39 -6.38 14.69 -4.63
C TRP A 39 -7.00 13.32 -4.31
N SER A 40 -7.07 12.93 -3.03
CA SER A 40 -7.64 11.65 -2.58
C SER A 40 -8.79 11.86 -1.61
N ARG A 41 -9.80 10.99 -1.68
CA ARG A 41 -10.88 10.96 -0.70
C ARG A 41 -10.47 10.31 0.63
N LEU A 42 -9.36 9.56 0.65
CA LEU A 42 -8.97 8.75 1.80
C LEU A 42 -8.80 9.56 3.10
N PRO A 43 -8.12 10.74 3.12
CA PRO A 43 -7.99 11.53 4.33
C PRO A 43 -9.34 11.97 4.89
N ALA A 44 -10.25 12.43 4.02
CA ALA A 44 -11.58 12.87 4.44
C ALA A 44 -12.42 11.71 5.03
N LEU A 45 -12.29 10.51 4.47
CA LEU A 45 -12.98 9.33 5.00
C LEU A 45 -12.43 8.89 6.35
N VAL A 46 -11.11 8.95 6.54
CA VAL A 46 -10.47 8.64 7.83
C VAL A 46 -10.88 9.66 8.90
N HIS A 47 -10.98 10.94 8.57
CA HIS A 47 -11.51 11.95 9.50
C HIS A 47 -12.97 11.68 9.86
N ALA A 48 -13.81 11.29 8.90
CA ALA A 48 -15.21 10.99 9.16
C ALA A 48 -15.38 9.71 10.00
N LYS A 49 -14.61 8.67 9.68
CA LYS A 49 -14.60 7.36 10.35
C LYS A 49 -13.19 6.77 10.27
N SER A 50 -12.51 6.68 11.41
CA SER A 50 -11.12 6.20 11.49
C SER A 50 -10.97 4.71 11.18
N ARG A 51 -12.03 3.90 11.33
CA ARG A 51 -11.95 2.45 11.16
C ARG A 51 -11.77 2.07 9.68
N ILE A 52 -10.63 1.48 9.36
CA ILE A 52 -10.32 0.97 8.03
C ILE A 52 -9.85 -0.49 8.08
N ALA A 53 -9.96 -1.16 6.94
CA ALA A 53 -9.30 -2.43 6.68
C ALA A 53 -8.37 -2.28 5.47
N LEU A 54 -7.27 -3.02 5.47
CA LEU A 54 -6.25 -2.97 4.43
C LEU A 54 -5.82 -4.39 4.08
N THR A 55 -5.72 -4.69 2.78
CA THR A 55 -5.15 -5.94 2.28
C THR A 55 -3.90 -5.64 1.46
N VAL A 56 -2.82 -6.39 1.69
CA VAL A 56 -1.66 -6.49 0.79
C VAL A 56 -1.58 -7.93 0.32
N ASP A 57 -1.52 -8.15 -0.98
CA ASP A 57 -1.50 -9.50 -1.53
C ASP A 57 -0.56 -9.63 -2.72
N VAL A 58 -0.15 -10.86 -2.97
CA VAL A 58 0.52 -11.28 -4.20
C VAL A 58 -0.07 -12.61 -4.64
N CYS A 59 -0.16 -12.82 -5.95
CA CYS A 59 -0.56 -14.07 -6.56
C CYS A 59 0.39 -14.33 -7.74
N GLU A 60 1.36 -15.21 -7.53
CA GLU A 60 2.37 -15.59 -8.52
C GLU A 60 2.08 -17.02 -8.95
N LEU A 61 1.34 -17.19 -10.05
CA LEU A 61 0.88 -18.52 -10.51
C LEU A 61 2.03 -19.43 -10.95
N GLU A 62 3.14 -18.85 -11.42
CA GLU A 62 4.32 -19.60 -11.87
C GLU A 62 5.03 -20.33 -10.72
N THR A 63 5.09 -19.69 -9.55
CA THR A 63 5.72 -20.23 -8.34
C THR A 63 4.72 -20.86 -7.39
N GLY A 64 3.42 -20.60 -7.60
CA GLY A 64 2.33 -21.01 -6.71
C GLY A 64 2.25 -20.18 -5.43
N VAL A 65 2.98 -19.06 -5.36
CA VAL A 65 3.00 -18.20 -4.17
C VAL A 65 1.74 -17.33 -4.14
N VAL A 66 0.90 -17.54 -3.12
CA VAL A 66 -0.31 -16.75 -2.89
C VAL A 66 -0.36 -16.33 -1.43
N LEU A 67 0.07 -15.10 -1.15
CA LEU A 67 0.15 -14.54 0.19
C LEU A 67 -0.78 -13.34 0.33
N GLN A 68 -1.44 -13.23 1.48
CA GLN A 68 -2.31 -12.11 1.81
C GLN A 68 -2.08 -11.65 3.24
N VAL A 69 -1.78 -10.38 3.44
CA VAL A 69 -1.80 -9.74 4.75
C VAL A 69 -3.06 -8.91 4.87
N LEU A 70 -3.85 -9.20 5.90
CA LEU A 70 -5.10 -8.54 6.26
C LEU A 70 -4.88 -7.74 7.53
N ALA A 71 -5.03 -6.42 7.43
CA ALA A 71 -4.91 -5.47 8.51
C ALA A 71 -6.26 -4.80 8.79
N ARG A 72 -6.54 -4.48 10.04
CA ARG A 72 -7.62 -3.55 10.41
C ARG A 72 -7.25 -2.76 11.66
N GLY A 73 -7.82 -1.58 11.79
CA GLY A 73 -7.62 -0.73 12.96
C GLY A 73 -8.21 0.66 12.75
N GLU A 74 -7.82 1.57 13.62
CA GLU A 74 -8.13 2.98 13.50
C GLU A 74 -6.96 3.70 12.83
N ALA A 75 -7.26 4.40 11.75
CA ALA A 75 -6.31 5.21 11.03
C ALA A 75 -6.40 6.67 11.45
N GLU A 76 -5.29 7.38 11.25
CA GLU A 76 -5.14 8.79 11.54
C GLU A 76 -4.61 9.50 10.30
N VAL A 77 -4.95 10.78 10.16
CA VAL A 77 -4.25 11.66 9.21
C VAL A 77 -3.15 12.40 9.97
N ARG A 78 -1.92 12.32 9.46
CA ARG A 78 -0.73 12.89 10.08
C ARG A 78 -0.01 13.85 9.12
N PRO A 79 0.74 14.84 9.65
CA PRO A 79 1.54 15.74 8.83
C PRO A 79 2.53 14.96 7.95
N PHE A 80 2.72 15.41 6.72
CA PHE A 80 3.70 14.84 5.81
C PHE A 80 5.13 15.23 6.20
N ASP A 81 6.07 14.34 5.92
CA ASP A 81 7.50 14.60 6.03
C ASP A 81 8.23 14.03 4.81
N VAL A 82 9.14 14.84 4.28
CA VAL A 82 9.88 14.54 3.04
C VAL A 82 10.74 13.28 3.21
N ALA A 83 11.36 13.07 4.37
CA ALA A 83 12.26 11.95 4.60
C ALA A 83 11.53 10.59 4.44
N ARG A 84 10.36 10.43 5.07
CA ARG A 84 9.51 9.25 4.90
C ARG A 84 8.91 9.17 3.49
N GLY A 85 8.52 10.31 2.92
CA GLY A 85 8.00 10.40 1.56
C GLY A 85 8.96 9.81 0.55
N ARG A 86 10.24 10.19 0.66
CA ARG A 86 11.33 9.69 -0.16
C ARG A 86 11.55 8.19 0.02
N ARG A 87 11.65 7.70 1.27
CA ARG A 87 11.81 6.25 1.54
C ARG A 87 10.68 5.44 0.93
N LYS A 88 9.44 5.93 1.02
CA LYS A 88 8.28 5.32 0.36
C LYS A 88 8.46 5.31 -1.15
N LEU A 89 8.73 6.45 -1.78
CA LEU A 89 8.71 6.58 -3.24
C LEU A 89 9.87 5.83 -3.92
N VAL A 90 11.06 5.83 -3.32
CA VAL A 90 12.23 5.08 -3.84
C VAL A 90 11.92 3.59 -4.01
N ARG A 91 11.12 3.00 -3.12
CA ARG A 91 10.72 1.58 -3.22
C ARG A 91 9.95 1.26 -4.50
N TYR A 92 9.22 2.23 -5.06
CA TYR A 92 8.37 2.04 -6.24
C TYR A 92 8.96 2.65 -7.52
N LEU A 93 9.73 3.73 -7.38
CA LEU A 93 10.21 4.53 -8.51
C LEU A 93 11.74 4.42 -8.72
N GLY A 94 12.45 3.72 -7.83
CA GLY A 94 13.91 3.64 -7.84
C GLY A 94 14.58 4.82 -7.13
N VAL A 95 15.90 4.70 -6.94
CA VAL A 95 16.70 5.67 -6.15
C VAL A 95 16.97 6.99 -6.87
N ASP A 96 16.89 7.01 -8.21
CA ASP A 96 17.15 8.19 -9.02
C ASP A 96 15.87 9.02 -9.22
N GLU A 97 15.77 10.10 -8.46
CA GLU A 97 14.63 11.03 -8.50
C GLU A 97 14.50 11.79 -9.82
N SER A 98 15.58 11.91 -10.60
CA SER A 98 15.53 12.65 -11.88
C SER A 98 14.66 11.94 -12.92
N GLY A 99 14.59 10.60 -12.85
CA GLY A 99 13.73 9.77 -13.68
C GLY A 99 12.28 9.68 -13.21
N TRP A 100 11.94 10.27 -12.05
CA TRP A 100 10.59 10.20 -11.53
C TRP A 100 9.63 11.08 -12.34
N ASP A 101 8.42 10.55 -12.56
CA ASP A 101 7.29 11.33 -13.04
C ASP A 101 7.14 12.60 -12.17
N PRO A 102 7.07 13.80 -12.77
CA PRO A 102 7.04 15.07 -12.05
C PRO A 102 6.02 15.13 -10.91
N ARG A 103 4.88 14.44 -11.04
CA ARG A 103 3.86 14.46 -9.97
C ARG A 103 4.37 13.91 -8.64
N PHE A 104 5.28 12.92 -8.66
CA PHE A 104 5.79 12.33 -7.43
C PHE A 104 6.83 13.22 -6.75
N ARG A 105 7.59 13.98 -7.54
CA ARG A 105 8.46 15.04 -7.01
C ARG A 105 7.63 16.18 -6.43
N GLU A 106 6.52 16.52 -7.09
CA GLU A 106 5.58 17.53 -6.58
C GLU A 106 4.92 17.09 -5.27
N TYR A 107 4.50 15.82 -5.13
CA TYR A 107 4.01 15.30 -3.86
C TYR A 107 5.06 15.32 -2.74
N LEU A 108 6.35 15.23 -3.10
CA LEU A 108 7.45 15.14 -2.15
C LEU A 108 7.95 16.52 -1.70
N TYR A 109 8.00 17.50 -2.60
CA TYR A 109 8.65 18.79 -2.38
C TYR A 109 7.74 20.01 -2.60
N GLY A 110 6.61 19.83 -3.26
CA GLY A 110 5.66 20.90 -3.55
C GLY A 110 4.72 21.18 -2.37
N ASP A 111 4.06 22.34 -2.41
CA ASP A 111 3.02 22.72 -1.45
C ASP A 111 1.64 22.24 -1.92
N VAL A 112 1.49 20.92 -2.03
CA VAL A 112 0.25 20.28 -2.50
C VAL A 112 -0.67 19.83 -1.38
N GLY A 113 -0.34 20.16 -0.13
CA GLY A 113 -1.06 19.67 1.05
C GLY A 113 -0.93 18.15 1.25
N ALA A 114 0.23 17.58 0.94
CA ALA A 114 0.50 16.17 1.18
C ALA A 114 0.33 15.83 2.67
N VAL A 115 -0.23 14.65 2.94
CA VAL A 115 -0.43 14.11 4.30
C VAL A 115 -0.16 12.61 4.31
N TRP A 116 0.06 12.07 5.51
CA TRP A 116 0.06 10.63 5.74
C TRP A 116 -1.31 10.16 6.21
N VAL A 117 -1.84 9.11 5.60
CA VAL A 117 -2.82 8.25 6.26
C VAL A 117 -2.04 7.14 6.94
N TYR A 118 -2.06 7.16 8.27
CA TYR A 118 -1.31 6.28 9.17
C TYR A 118 -2.24 5.22 9.74
N LEU A 119 -1.82 3.95 9.71
CA LEU A 119 -2.50 2.86 10.39
C LEU A 119 -1.48 1.98 11.12
N ARG A 120 -1.52 2.00 12.45
CA ARG A 120 -1.01 0.89 13.25
C ARG A 120 -2.16 -0.11 13.45
N PRO A 121 -2.10 -1.31 12.85
CA PRO A 121 -3.23 -2.23 12.89
C PRO A 121 -3.45 -2.76 14.31
N SER A 122 -4.70 -2.74 14.77
CA SER A 122 -5.08 -3.47 16.00
C SER A 122 -5.22 -4.97 15.77
N ARG A 123 -5.32 -5.39 14.50
CA ARG A 123 -5.24 -6.78 14.09
C ARG A 123 -4.53 -6.89 12.74
N LEU A 124 -3.57 -7.80 12.67
CA LEU A 124 -2.78 -8.11 11.48
C LEU A 124 -2.70 -9.62 11.33
N VAL A 125 -3.07 -10.14 10.15
CA VAL A 125 -3.11 -11.58 9.87
C VAL A 125 -2.49 -11.87 8.52
N LEU A 126 -1.58 -12.83 8.49
CA LEU A 126 -1.10 -13.44 7.26
C LEU A 126 -1.99 -14.64 6.93
N LYS A 127 -2.39 -14.75 5.67
CA LYS A 127 -2.94 -15.96 5.07
C LYS A 127 -1.98 -16.43 3.99
N ASP A 128 -1.61 -17.69 4.09
CA ASP A 128 -0.84 -18.40 3.08
C ASP A 128 -1.79 -19.36 2.36
N LEU A 129 -2.00 -19.11 1.07
CA LEU A 129 -2.81 -19.93 0.17
C LEU A 129 -1.93 -20.54 -0.93
N SER A 130 -0.61 -20.58 -0.70
CA SER A 130 0.35 -21.06 -1.68
C SER A 130 0.17 -22.57 -1.92
N TYR A 131 0.54 -23.01 -3.11
CA TYR A 131 0.37 -24.38 -3.56
C TYR A 131 1.56 -24.86 -4.37
N ALA A 132 1.74 -26.19 -4.44
CA ALA A 132 2.75 -26.77 -5.30
C ALA A 132 2.32 -26.69 -6.77
N VAL A 133 3.13 -26.05 -7.61
CA VAL A 133 2.91 -26.01 -9.05
C VAL A 133 3.38 -27.31 -9.68
N VAL A 134 2.56 -27.89 -10.55
CA VAL A 134 3.00 -29.01 -11.40
C VAL A 134 3.76 -28.43 -12.59
N PRO A 135 5.03 -28.82 -12.84
CA PRO A 135 5.79 -28.32 -13.97
C PRO A 135 5.05 -28.54 -15.30
N GLY A 136 4.90 -27.47 -16.10
CA GLY A 136 4.25 -27.53 -17.43
C GLY A 136 2.73 -27.30 -17.44
N ALA A 137 2.09 -27.12 -16.28
CA ALA A 137 0.71 -26.64 -16.24
C ALA A 137 0.65 -25.14 -16.56
N HIS A 138 0.56 -24.80 -17.84
CA HIS A 138 0.39 -23.41 -18.27
C HIS A 138 -1.03 -22.93 -17.98
N HIS A 139 -1.18 -21.88 -17.16
CA HIS A 139 -2.42 -21.11 -17.14
C HIS A 139 -2.52 -20.32 -18.46
N PRO A 140 -3.65 -20.37 -19.18
CA PRO A 140 -3.82 -19.57 -20.38
C PRO A 140 -3.69 -18.09 -20.04
N GLU A 141 -2.94 -17.34 -20.86
CA GLU A 141 -2.75 -15.90 -20.68
C GLU A 141 -4.12 -15.19 -20.65
N ALA A 142 -4.43 -14.55 -19.52
CA ALA A 142 -5.51 -13.58 -19.47
C ALA A 142 -4.96 -12.26 -20.03
N ARG A 143 -5.32 -11.93 -21.28
CA ARG A 143 -5.11 -10.58 -21.82
C ARG A 143 -6.09 -9.63 -21.14
N LEU A 144 -5.54 -8.55 -20.55
CA LEU A 144 -6.31 -7.39 -20.08
C LEU A 144 -6.74 -6.51 -21.25
#